data_AF-A0A4Q4Y2N5-F1
#
_entry.id   AF-A0A4Q4Y2N5-F1
#
_cell.length_a   1.000
_cell.length_b   1.000
_cell.length_c   1.000
_cell.angle_alpha   90.00
_cell.angle_beta   90.00
_cell.angle_gamma   90.00
#
_symmetry.space_group_name_H-M   'P 1'
#
loop_
_entity.id
_entity.type
_entity.pdbx_description
1 polymer ?
#
loop_
_entity_poly.entity_id
_entity_poly.type
_entity_poly.pdbx_seq_one_letter_code
_entity_poly.pdbx_strand_id
1 'polypeptide(L)'
;MDTGASVRGTTGLAPEGRTAETSADRNIAVICQIENTLAIGNLGAIANTSDVDELMLGAGDLRVTIGLPARTPPGMAEDPQFFAAVDKLITAGRKHDKAMMTMAFKTNAAGADWLTYGFNWTLLKPRNDQPVFHKHRIRMHDLAAHDVLLRINHGLAR
;
A
#
# COMPACT_ATOMS: atom_id res chain seq x y z
N MET A 1 9.34 -5.12 38.04
CA MET A 1 8.53 -6.34 37.86
C MET A 1 8.38 -6.50 36.36
N ASP A 2 9.08 -7.48 35.81
CA ASP A 2 9.11 -7.81 34.39
C ASP A 2 8.55 -9.23 34.27
N THR A 3 7.39 -9.37 33.64
CA THR A 3 6.72 -10.66 33.42
C THR A 3 6.17 -10.70 32.00
N GLY A 4 7.07 -10.92 31.05
CA GLY A 4 6.77 -11.34 29.70
C GLY A 4 7.85 -12.31 29.24
N ALA A 5 7.75 -13.58 29.63
CA ALA A 5 8.72 -14.60 29.25
C ALA A 5 8.68 -14.86 27.73
N SER A 6 9.61 -14.26 26.99
CA SER A 6 9.93 -14.65 25.62
C SER A 6 11.20 -15.50 25.63
N VAL A 7 11.11 -16.70 25.06
CA VAL A 7 12.19 -17.68 24.99
C VAL A 7 13.42 -17.05 24.32
N ARG A 8 14.61 -17.21 24.92
CA ARG A 8 15.89 -16.70 24.41
C ARG A 8 16.27 -17.36 23.09
N GLY A 9 15.81 -16.79 21.99
CA GLY A 9 16.45 -16.85 20.68
C GLY A 9 17.09 -15.49 20.37
N THR A 10 18.12 -15.48 19.54
CA THR A 10 18.87 -14.30 19.04
C THR A 10 18.02 -13.16 18.47
N THR A 11 16.70 -13.31 18.42
CA THR A 11 15.70 -12.40 17.85
C THR A 11 15.01 -11.49 18.87
N GLY A 12 15.30 -11.62 20.17
CA GLY A 12 14.65 -10.84 21.25
C GLY A 12 15.44 -9.64 21.76
N LEU A 13 16.68 -9.43 21.30
CA LEU A 13 17.54 -8.36 21.80
C LEU A 13 17.51 -7.18 20.82
N ALA A 14 16.97 -6.06 21.28
CA ALA A 14 17.15 -4.79 20.61
C ALA A 14 18.64 -4.41 20.63
N PRO A 15 19.14 -3.67 19.61
CA PRO A 15 20.50 -3.14 19.61
C PRO A 15 20.80 -2.38 20.91
N GLU A 16 22.07 -2.34 21.35
CA GLU A 16 22.46 -1.58 22.54
C GLU A 16 21.94 -0.13 22.46
N GLY A 17 21.35 0.33 23.57
CA GLY A 17 20.72 1.65 23.66
C GLY A 17 19.30 1.72 23.09
N ARG A 18 18.67 0.60 22.71
CA ARG A 18 17.29 0.56 22.22
C ARG A 18 16.44 -0.49 22.93
N THR A 19 15.14 -0.30 22.88
CA THR A 19 14.13 -1.27 23.29
C THR A 19 13.56 -2.01 22.07
N ALA A 20 12.80 -3.08 22.30
CA ALA A 20 12.12 -3.79 21.22
C ALA A 20 11.10 -2.88 20.51
N GLU A 21 10.41 -2.02 21.27
CA GLU A 21 9.40 -1.07 20.79
C GLU A 21 10.03 -0.01 19.90
N THR A 22 11.05 0.69 20.39
CA THR A 22 11.77 1.73 19.63
C THR A 22 12.47 1.18 18.39
N SER A 23 12.94 -0.07 18.45
CA SER A 23 13.48 -0.75 17.27
C SER A 23 12.39 -1.10 16.27
N ALA A 24 11.20 -1.47 16.73
CA ALA A 24 10.11 -1.85 15.86
C ALA A 24 9.42 -0.64 15.24
N ASP A 25 9.29 0.50 15.94
CA ASP A 25 8.73 1.74 15.41
C ASP A 25 9.51 2.27 14.21
N ARG A 26 10.85 2.16 14.24
CA ARG A 26 11.72 2.53 13.11
C ARG A 26 11.64 1.60 11.91
N ASN A 27 10.97 0.45 12.05
CA ASN A 27 10.80 -0.55 11.01
C ASN A 27 9.32 -0.77 10.69
N ILE A 28 8.44 0.17 11.05
CA ILE A 28 7.07 0.21 10.55
C ILE A 28 7.10 0.78 9.13
N ALA A 29 6.38 0.16 8.22
CA ALA A 29 6.00 0.76 6.95
C ALA A 29 4.49 1.01 6.94
N VAL A 30 4.11 2.22 6.55
CA VAL A 30 2.72 2.64 6.38
C VAL A 30 2.39 2.66 4.91
N ILE A 31 1.45 1.81 4.52
CA ILE A 31 1.01 1.65 3.14
C ILE A 31 -0.41 2.18 3.03
N CYS A 32 -0.58 3.24 2.24
CA CYS A 32 -1.87 3.87 2.05
C CYS A 32 -2.62 3.26 0.87
N GLN A 33 -3.76 2.62 1.11
CA GLN A 33 -4.58 2.02 0.07
C GLN A 33 -5.43 3.08 -0.64
N ILE A 34 -5.16 3.27 -1.93
CA ILE A 34 -5.86 4.16 -2.86
C ILE A 34 -6.89 3.34 -3.61
N GLU A 35 -8.16 3.50 -3.22
CA GLU A 35 -9.22 2.59 -3.66
C GLU A 35 -10.58 3.24 -3.88
N ASN A 36 -10.66 4.57 -3.90
CA ASN A 36 -11.89 5.29 -4.16
C ASN A 36 -11.60 6.65 -4.82
N THR A 37 -12.62 7.29 -5.37
CA THR A 37 -12.49 8.58 -6.08
C THR A 37 -12.06 9.73 -5.18
N LEU A 38 -12.43 9.71 -3.89
CA LEU A 38 -11.99 10.70 -2.91
C LEU A 38 -10.46 10.63 -2.72
N ALA A 39 -9.90 9.43 -2.60
CA ALA A 39 -8.46 9.21 -2.51
C ALA A 39 -7.74 9.69 -3.78
N ILE A 40 -8.28 9.36 -4.97
CA ILE A 40 -7.75 9.85 -6.26
C ILE A 40 -7.72 11.37 -6.32
N GLY A 41 -8.77 12.04 -5.83
CA GLY A 41 -8.84 13.51 -5.78
C GLY A 41 -7.81 14.16 -4.84
N ASN A 42 -7.28 13.42 -3.87
CA ASN A 42 -6.37 13.92 -2.84
C ASN A 42 -4.96 13.30 -2.88
N LEU A 43 -4.61 12.64 -3.99
CA LEU A 43 -3.34 11.90 -4.11
C LEU A 43 -2.11 12.72 -3.74
N GLY A 44 -2.04 13.99 -4.14
CA GLY A 44 -0.91 14.85 -3.79
C GLY A 44 -0.76 15.06 -2.29
N ALA A 45 -1.86 15.27 -1.57
CA ALA A 45 -1.82 15.46 -0.11
C ALA A 45 -1.46 14.15 0.62
N ILE A 46 -2.04 13.03 0.19
CA ILE A 46 -1.74 11.70 0.73
C ILE A 46 -0.27 11.34 0.49
N ALA A 47 0.20 11.47 -0.75
CA ALA A 47 1.58 11.16 -1.13
C ALA A 47 2.60 12.13 -0.49
N ASN A 48 2.19 13.34 -0.11
CA ASN A 48 3.06 14.28 0.61
C ASN A 48 3.04 14.12 2.14
N THR A 49 2.31 13.14 2.67
CA THR A 49 2.29 12.87 4.12
C THR A 49 3.60 12.19 4.53
N SER A 50 4.28 12.69 5.57
CA SER A 50 5.63 12.21 5.90
C SER A 50 5.63 10.78 6.45
N ASP A 51 4.58 10.43 7.19
CA ASP A 51 4.37 9.10 7.76
C ASP A 51 3.85 8.06 6.75
N VAL A 52 3.66 8.41 5.47
CA VAL A 52 3.25 7.45 4.42
C VAL A 52 4.46 6.99 3.63
N ASP A 53 4.81 5.71 3.70
CA ASP A 53 5.98 5.17 2.99
C ASP A 53 5.66 4.80 1.54
N GLU A 54 4.47 4.25 1.31
CA GLU A 54 4.08 3.66 0.02
C GLU A 54 2.58 3.83 -0.27
N LEU A 55 2.23 3.87 -1.56
CA LEU A 55 0.86 3.89 -2.04
C LEU A 55 0.47 2.54 -2.64
N MET A 56 -0.67 1.98 -2.24
CA MET A 56 -1.19 0.74 -2.80
C MET A 56 -2.45 0.98 -3.62
N LEU A 57 -2.53 0.47 -4.85
CA LEU A 57 -3.77 0.48 -5.62
C LEU A 57 -4.71 -0.64 -5.16
N GLY A 58 -5.86 -0.25 -4.58
CA GLY A 58 -7.01 -1.13 -4.33
C GLY A 58 -7.93 -1.20 -5.54
N ALA A 59 -7.53 -1.97 -6.57
CA ALA A 59 -8.17 -1.94 -7.88
C ALA A 59 -9.67 -2.27 -7.87
N GLY A 60 -10.10 -3.23 -7.05
CA GLY A 60 -11.49 -3.70 -7.03
C GLY A 60 -12.46 -2.66 -6.46
N ASP A 61 -12.11 -2.07 -5.33
CA ASP A 61 -12.94 -1.05 -4.67
C ASP A 61 -12.90 0.28 -5.44
N LEU A 62 -11.76 0.59 -6.09
CA LEU A 62 -11.67 1.75 -6.98
C LEU A 62 -12.64 1.61 -8.15
N ARG A 63 -12.67 0.44 -8.79
CA ARG A 63 -13.61 0.12 -9.88
C ARG A 63 -15.06 0.34 -9.45
N VAL A 64 -15.44 -0.20 -8.28
CA VAL A 64 -16.80 -0.04 -7.75
C VAL A 64 -17.14 1.45 -7.56
N THR A 65 -16.19 2.24 -7.03
CA THR A 65 -16.42 3.67 -6.80
C THR A 65 -16.61 4.47 -8.09
N ILE A 66 -15.98 4.06 -9.20
CA ILE A 66 -16.17 4.68 -10.51
C ILE A 66 -17.32 4.06 -11.33
N GLY A 67 -18.15 3.21 -10.72
CA GLY A 67 -19.32 2.61 -11.36
C GLY A 67 -19.04 1.39 -12.23
N LEU A 68 -17.85 0.80 -12.11
CA LEU A 68 -17.45 -0.39 -12.85
C LEU A 68 -17.62 -1.66 -11.99
N PRO A 69 -17.73 -2.85 -12.61
CA PRO A 69 -17.62 -4.11 -11.88
C PRO A 69 -16.28 -4.21 -11.15
N ALA A 70 -16.28 -4.82 -9.96
CA ALA A 70 -15.09 -4.95 -9.09
C ALA A 70 -13.91 -5.71 -9.75
N ARG A 71 -14.13 -6.35 -10.90
CA ARG A 71 -13.10 -6.98 -11.73
C ARG A 71 -13.46 -6.81 -13.20
N THR A 72 -12.46 -6.74 -14.06
CA THR A 72 -12.65 -6.82 -15.51
C THR A 72 -13.30 -8.15 -15.86
N PRO A 73 -14.45 -8.18 -16.57
CA PRO A 73 -15.01 -9.43 -17.07
C PRO A 73 -13.98 -10.18 -17.95
N PRO A 74 -13.94 -11.53 -17.89
CA PRO A 74 -13.07 -12.31 -18.75
C PRO A 74 -13.29 -11.99 -20.23
N GLY A 75 -12.20 -11.80 -20.98
CA GLY A 75 -12.25 -11.49 -22.41
C GLY A 75 -12.57 -10.03 -22.75
N MET A 76 -12.73 -9.16 -21.75
CA MET A 76 -12.87 -7.72 -21.97
C MET A 76 -11.57 -6.96 -21.68
N ALA A 77 -11.37 -5.88 -22.42
CA ALA A 77 -10.33 -4.90 -22.14
C ALA A 77 -10.66 -4.12 -20.86
N GLU A 78 -9.63 -3.53 -20.26
CA GLU A 78 -9.76 -2.67 -19.10
C GLU A 78 -10.38 -1.31 -19.49
N ASP A 79 -11.07 -0.67 -18.55
CA ASP A 79 -11.84 0.55 -18.79
C ASP A 79 -10.94 1.80 -18.79
N PRO A 80 -11.09 2.73 -19.76
CA PRO A 80 -10.31 3.96 -19.79
C PRO A 80 -10.41 4.83 -18.53
N GLN A 81 -11.56 4.82 -17.84
CA GLN A 81 -11.74 5.56 -16.59
C GLN A 81 -10.88 4.98 -15.46
N PHE A 82 -10.77 3.64 -15.41
CA PHE A 82 -9.88 2.97 -14.46
C PHE A 82 -8.41 3.30 -14.76
N PHE A 83 -8.00 3.25 -16.04
CA PHE A 83 -6.65 3.65 -16.43
C PHE A 83 -6.33 5.10 -16.13
N ALA A 84 -7.26 6.03 -16.36
CA ALA A 84 -7.06 7.43 -16.02
C ALA A 84 -6.87 7.63 -14.50
N ALA A 85 -7.52 6.82 -13.66
CA ALA A 85 -7.31 6.85 -12.21
C ALA A 85 -5.94 6.27 -11.82
N VAL A 86 -5.53 5.16 -12.44
CA VAL A 86 -4.21 4.54 -12.24
C VAL A 86 -3.08 5.47 -12.66
N ASP A 87 -3.22 6.17 -13.78
CA ASP A 87 -2.21 7.12 -14.27
C ASP A 87 -2.02 8.32 -13.32
N LYS A 88 -3.12 8.81 -12.73
CA LYS A 88 -3.05 9.83 -11.66
C LYS A 88 -2.29 9.33 -10.45
N LEU A 89 -2.53 8.09 -10.02
CA LEU A 89 -1.80 7.45 -8.93
C LEU A 89 -0.30 7.36 -9.25
N ILE A 90 0.05 6.84 -10.44
CA ILE A 90 1.45 6.71 -10.88
C ILE A 90 2.15 8.07 -10.90
N THR A 91 1.48 9.07 -11.46
CA THR A 91 2.00 10.45 -11.53
C THR A 91 2.24 11.03 -10.15
N ALA A 92 1.30 10.87 -9.22
CA ALA A 92 1.43 11.35 -7.85
C ALA A 92 2.54 10.62 -7.08
N GLY A 93 2.60 9.29 -7.18
CA GLY A 93 3.64 8.49 -6.55
C GLY A 93 5.03 8.91 -7.02
N ARG A 94 5.24 9.04 -8.34
CA ARG A 94 6.51 9.52 -8.91
C ARG A 94 6.86 10.94 -8.48
N LYS A 95 5.88 11.86 -8.47
CA LYS A 95 6.11 13.26 -8.07
C LYS A 95 6.61 13.40 -6.63
N HIS A 96 6.18 12.50 -5.74
CA HIS A 96 6.51 12.53 -4.31
C HIS A 96 7.48 11.41 -3.89
N ASP A 97 8.17 10.79 -4.86
CA ASP A 97 9.13 9.70 -4.65
C ASP A 97 8.59 8.54 -3.78
N LYS A 98 7.29 8.25 -3.91
CA LYS A 98 6.65 7.13 -3.20
C LYS A 98 6.76 5.86 -4.01
N ALA A 99 7.16 4.78 -3.34
CA ALA A 99 6.99 3.44 -3.89
C ALA A 99 5.51 3.17 -4.11
N MET A 100 5.22 2.29 -5.08
CA MET A 100 3.86 1.90 -5.39
C MET A 100 3.70 0.39 -5.49
N MET A 101 2.60 -0.11 -4.93
CA MET A 101 2.23 -1.51 -5.00
C MET A 101 0.80 -1.76 -5.46
N THR A 102 0.53 -2.98 -5.93
CA THR A 102 -0.83 -3.45 -6.21
C THR A 102 -0.97 -4.97 -6.11
N MET A 103 -2.22 -5.43 -6.09
CA MET A 103 -2.63 -6.82 -6.01
C MET A 103 -2.96 -7.38 -7.41
N ALA A 104 -2.07 -8.18 -7.99
CA ALA A 104 -2.21 -8.67 -9.37
C ALA A 104 -3.24 -9.80 -9.58
N PHE A 105 -3.79 -10.39 -8.51
CA PHE A 105 -4.77 -11.48 -8.65
C PHE A 105 -6.21 -11.01 -8.93
N LYS A 106 -6.42 -9.69 -9.01
CA LYS A 106 -7.68 -9.07 -9.42
C LYS A 106 -7.64 -8.49 -10.84
N THR A 107 -6.51 -8.58 -11.53
CA THR A 107 -6.28 -7.98 -12.86
C THR A 107 -6.20 -9.08 -13.93
N ASN A 108 -6.87 -8.89 -15.06
CA ASN A 108 -6.72 -9.78 -16.21
C ASN A 108 -5.30 -9.63 -16.79
N ALA A 109 -4.65 -10.74 -17.16
CA ALA A 109 -3.31 -10.72 -17.76
C ALA A 109 -3.31 -9.98 -19.11
N ALA A 110 -4.43 -9.99 -19.83
CA ALA A 110 -4.62 -9.15 -21.01
C ALA A 110 -4.83 -7.68 -20.59
N GLY A 111 -3.88 -6.81 -20.94
CA GLY A 111 -3.93 -5.38 -20.59
C GLY A 111 -3.28 -5.03 -19.24
N ALA A 112 -2.45 -5.92 -18.69
CA ALA A 112 -1.75 -5.73 -17.42
C ALA A 112 -0.46 -4.90 -17.50
N ASP A 113 -0.17 -4.29 -18.66
CA ASP A 113 1.07 -3.54 -18.91
C ASP A 113 1.35 -2.46 -17.86
N TRP A 114 0.30 -1.81 -17.35
CA TRP A 114 0.39 -0.81 -16.28
C TRP A 114 0.97 -1.36 -14.96
N LEU A 115 0.82 -2.67 -14.68
CA LEU A 115 1.48 -3.32 -13.54
C LEU A 115 3.01 -3.22 -13.65
N THR A 116 3.53 -3.28 -14.87
CA THR A 116 4.98 -3.30 -15.13
C THR A 116 5.56 -1.90 -15.26
N TYR A 117 4.78 -0.91 -15.72
CA TYR A 117 5.25 0.46 -15.92
C TYR A 117 5.15 1.36 -14.68
N GLY A 118 4.19 1.07 -13.79
CA GLY A 118 3.83 1.98 -12.69
C GLY A 118 4.25 1.56 -11.31
N PHE A 119 4.47 0.26 -11.08
CA PHE A 119 4.51 -0.30 -9.72
C PHE A 119 5.87 -0.96 -9.43
N ASN A 120 6.44 -0.63 -8.28
CA ASN A 120 7.68 -1.21 -7.79
C ASN A 120 7.46 -2.62 -7.25
N TRP A 121 6.26 -2.87 -6.72
CA TRP A 121 5.90 -4.14 -6.11
C TRP A 121 4.55 -4.63 -6.62
N THR A 122 4.51 -5.89 -7.03
CA THR A 122 3.26 -6.55 -7.41
C THR A 122 3.08 -7.77 -6.53
N LEU A 123 2.05 -7.75 -5.69
CA LEU A 123 1.74 -8.93 -4.90
C LEU A 123 1.00 -9.94 -5.78
N LEU A 124 1.72 -10.98 -6.15
CA LEU A 124 1.18 -12.14 -6.86
C LEU A 124 0.49 -13.06 -5.86
N LYS A 125 -0.63 -13.66 -6.24
CA LYS A 125 -1.24 -14.71 -5.42
C LYS A 125 -0.22 -15.86 -5.26
N PRO A 126 0.20 -16.20 -4.03
CA PRO A 126 1.03 -17.37 -3.80
C PRO A 126 0.25 -18.64 -4.17
N ARG A 127 0.94 -19.65 -4.71
CA ARG A 127 0.32 -20.98 -4.90
C ARG A 127 -0.04 -21.65 -3.56
N ASN A 128 0.62 -21.25 -2.47
CA ASN A 128 0.32 -21.58 -1.07
C ASN A 128 0.35 -20.30 -0.22
N ASP A 129 -0.83 -19.76 0.08
CA ASP A 129 -1.29 -18.97 1.25
C ASP A 129 -0.35 -18.09 2.12
N GLN A 130 0.86 -17.71 1.69
CA GLN A 130 1.69 -16.71 2.37
C GLN A 130 2.21 -15.67 1.37
N PRO A 131 1.82 -14.38 1.49
CA PRO A 131 2.42 -13.33 0.68
C PRO A 131 3.92 -13.19 1.03
N VAL A 132 4.79 -13.41 0.05
CA VAL A 132 6.25 -13.32 0.24
C VAL A 132 6.71 -11.88 -0.03
N PHE A 133 7.05 -11.16 1.03
CA PHE A 133 7.79 -9.90 0.96
C PHE A 133 9.28 -10.19 1.24
N HIS A 134 10.20 -9.64 0.44
CA HIS A 134 11.63 -9.90 0.58
C HIS A 134 12.41 -8.63 0.99
N LYS A 135 12.39 -8.27 2.29
CA LYS A 135 13.48 -7.56 3.00
C LYS A 135 13.23 -7.53 4.51
N HIS A 136 14.30 -7.55 5.30
CA HIS A 136 14.41 -7.41 6.77
C HIS A 136 13.12 -6.97 7.50
N ARG A 137 12.54 -7.85 8.33
CA ARG A 137 11.35 -7.65 9.21
C ARG A 137 10.84 -6.20 9.30
N ILE A 138 9.95 -5.83 8.38
CA ILE A 138 9.13 -4.61 8.40
C ILE A 138 7.77 -4.98 9.01
N ARG A 139 7.27 -4.20 9.97
CA ARG A 139 5.85 -4.29 10.36
C ARG A 139 5.05 -3.44 9.40
N MET A 140 4.16 -4.06 8.64
CA MET A 140 3.31 -3.33 7.71
C MET A 140 1.99 -2.98 8.39
N HIS A 141 1.58 -1.73 8.21
CA HIS A 141 0.26 -1.27 8.60
C HIS A 141 -0.43 -0.70 7.36
N ASP A 142 -1.48 -1.40 6.92
CA ASP A 142 -2.32 -0.92 5.83
C ASP A 142 -3.31 0.10 6.42
N LEU A 143 -3.38 1.28 5.81
CA LEU A 143 -4.35 2.31 6.16
C LEU A 143 -5.20 2.63 4.95
N ALA A 144 -6.50 2.75 5.16
CA ALA A 144 -7.39 3.28 4.15
C ALA A 144 -7.03 4.76 3.90
N ALA A 145 -7.02 5.20 2.64
CA ALA A 145 -6.75 6.59 2.30
C ALA A 145 -7.66 7.59 3.03
N HIS A 146 -8.90 7.19 3.34
CA HIS A 146 -9.80 8.02 4.12
C HIS A 146 -9.28 8.34 5.52
N ASP A 147 -8.64 7.38 6.19
CA ASP A 147 -8.07 7.58 7.52
C ASP A 147 -6.88 8.53 7.49
N VAL A 148 -6.07 8.47 6.43
CA VAL A 148 -4.98 9.43 6.19
C VAL A 148 -5.54 10.83 5.96
N LEU A 149 -6.61 10.96 5.16
CA LEU A 149 -7.26 12.24 4.92
C LEU A 149 -7.87 12.84 6.19
N LEU A 150 -8.49 12.02 7.05
CA LEU A 150 -8.95 12.48 8.36
C LEU A 150 -7.80 13.03 9.19
N ARG A 151 -6.66 12.34 9.23
CA ARG A 151 -5.47 12.82 9.95
C ARG A 151 -4.94 14.13 9.37
N ILE A 152 -4.88 14.26 8.04
CA ILE A 152 -4.49 15.51 7.38
C ILE A 152 -5.43 16.65 7.78
N ASN A 153 -6.74 16.44 7.67
CA ASN A 153 -7.75 17.45 7.97
C ASN A 153 -7.76 17.88 9.45
N HIS A 154 -7.35 16.99 10.35
CA HIS A 154 -7.22 17.29 11.78
C HIS A 154 -5.81 17.79 12.19
N GLY A 155 -4.88 17.97 11.24
CA GLY A 155 -3.50 18.38 11.54
C GLY A 155 -2.71 17.34 12.33
N LEU A 156 -3.13 16.07 12.26
CA LEU A 156 -2.52 14.93 12.96
C LEU A 156 -1.53 14.14 12.09
N ALA A 157 -1.54 14.39 10.78
CA ALA A 157 -0.52 13.89 9.86
C ALA A 157 0.75 14.74 10.03
N ARG A 158 1.85 14.12 10.46
CA ARG A 158 3.15 14.81 10.59
C ARG A 158 3.87 14.86 9.24
#